data_AF-A0AA37WCG8-F1
#
_entry.id   AF-A0AA37WCG8-F1
#
_cell.length_a   1.000
_cell.length_b   1.000
_cell.length_c   1.000
_cell.angle_alpha   90.00
_cell.angle_beta   90.00
_cell.angle_gamma   90.00
#
_symmetry.space_group_name_H-M   'P 1'
#
loop_
_entity.id
_entity.type
_entity.pdbx_description
1 polymer ?
#
loop_
_entity_poly.entity_id
_entity_poly.type
_entity_poly.pdbx_seq_one_letter_code
_entity_poly.pdbx_strand_id
1 'polypeptide(L)'
;MLVPLSCTETNPLTILKENMFLRYDRNQWGGRIADTFLKENEIFPRDQLELDSLEAIALMVSEGIGVSLLPDWKKPWPEGLKLRKIPVSVTPPHRHIGLLWLHASPQVTLIKAIAPFLVVKKR
;
A
#
# COMPACT_ATOMS: atom_id res chain seq x y z
N MET A 1 3.12 2.87 6.27
CA MET A 1 4.51 2.45 5.97
C MET A 1 4.84 1.21 6.78
N LEU A 2 5.60 0.29 6.20
CA LEU A 2 6.15 -0.89 6.87
C LEU A 2 7.63 -0.66 7.18
N VAL A 3 8.03 -1.06 8.39
CA VAL A 3 9.41 -1.05 8.86
C VAL A 3 9.73 -2.35 9.62
N PRO A 4 11.00 -2.78 9.67
CA PRO A 4 11.39 -3.90 10.51
C PRO A 4 11.15 -3.61 12.01
N LEU A 5 11.00 -4.64 12.83
CA LEU A 5 10.86 -4.48 14.30
C LEU A 5 12.06 -3.75 14.94
N SER A 6 13.25 -3.86 14.34
CA SER A 6 14.48 -3.21 14.81
C SER A 6 14.50 -1.70 14.58
N CYS A 7 13.62 -1.16 13.72
CA CYS A 7 13.54 0.28 13.46
C CYS A 7 12.95 1.00 14.69
N THR A 8 13.77 1.82 15.35
CA THR A 8 13.39 2.58 16.56
C THR A 8 12.74 3.92 16.22
N GLU A 9 13.14 4.55 15.11
CA GLU A 9 12.54 5.79 14.61
C GLU A 9 11.03 5.62 14.37
N THR A 10 10.30 6.72 14.51
CA THR A 10 8.84 6.80 14.38
C THR A 10 8.42 7.83 13.35
N ASN A 11 9.27 8.81 13.03
CA ASN A 11 9.00 9.81 12.01
C ASN A 11 9.10 9.19 10.60
N PRO A 12 7.98 9.10 9.85
CA PRO A 12 7.98 8.47 8.54
C PRO A 12 8.87 9.18 7.52
N LEU A 13 8.99 10.50 7.60
CA LEU A 13 9.78 11.29 6.66
C LEU A 13 11.28 11.03 6.87
N THR A 14 11.73 10.93 8.12
CA THR A 14 13.11 10.56 8.47
C THR A 14 13.42 9.16 7.96
N ILE A 15 12.55 8.19 8.25
CA ILE A 15 12.75 6.79 7.86
C ILE A 15 12.87 6.64 6.34
N LEU A 16 12.02 7.31 5.56
CA LEU A 16 12.06 7.25 4.10
C LEU A 16 13.32 7.88 3.49
N LYS A 17 13.97 8.81 4.19
CA LYS A 17 15.19 9.48 3.73
C LYS A 17 16.47 8.71 4.07
N GLU A 18 16.46 7.97 5.17
CA GLU A 18 17.66 7.36 5.76
C GLU A 18 17.81 5.86 5.47
N ASN A 19 16.77 5.21 4.93
CA ASN A 19 16.76 3.76 4.72
C ASN A 19 16.58 3.42 3.24
N MET A 20 17.04 2.22 2.84
CA MET A 20 16.74 1.66 1.52
C MET A 20 15.22 1.56 1.33
N PHE A 21 14.72 2.15 0.24
CA PHE A 21 13.30 2.18 -0.05
C PHE A 21 12.88 1.04 -0.99
N LEU A 22 12.10 0.11 -0.48
CA LEU A 22 11.47 -0.96 -1.25
C LEU A 22 10.19 -0.41 -1.87
N ARG A 23 10.30 0.12 -3.08
CA ARG A 23 9.21 0.75 -3.82
C ARG A 23 8.27 -0.32 -4.36
N TYR A 24 6.98 -0.15 -4.12
CA TYR A 24 5.95 -0.89 -4.85
C TYR A 24 5.78 -0.29 -6.24
N ASP A 25 5.77 -1.14 -7.27
CA ASP A 25 5.74 -0.76 -8.69
C ASP A 25 4.75 0.38 -8.95
N ARG A 26 5.29 1.50 -9.44
CA ARG A 26 4.53 2.73 -9.73
C ARG A 26 3.47 2.55 -10.81
N ASN A 27 3.55 1.49 -11.61
CA ASN A 27 2.53 1.15 -12.61
C ASN A 27 1.32 0.45 -11.98
N GLN A 28 1.47 -0.07 -10.76
CA GLN A 28 0.36 -0.61 -9.98
C GLN A 28 -0.43 0.52 -9.30
N TRP A 29 -1.73 0.32 -9.16
CA TRP A 29 -2.61 1.33 -8.54
C TRP A 29 -2.12 1.76 -7.15
N GLY A 30 -1.72 0.79 -6.31
CA GLY A 30 -1.22 1.08 -4.97
C GLY A 30 0.14 1.80 -4.97
N GLY A 31 0.99 1.51 -5.96
CA GLY A 31 2.31 2.13 -6.09
C GLY A 31 2.21 3.59 -6.53
N ARG A 32 1.22 3.92 -7.38
CA ARG A 32 0.94 5.32 -7.76
C ARG A 32 0.63 6.21 -6.55
N ILE A 33 -0.20 5.73 -5.63
CA ILE A 33 -0.57 6.51 -4.43
C ILE A 33 0.66 6.77 -3.56
N ALA A 34 1.51 5.75 -3.38
CA ALA A 34 2.76 5.89 -2.63
C ALA A 34 3.73 6.86 -3.34
N ASP A 35 3.87 6.76 -4.66
CA ASP A 35 4.74 7.65 -5.46
C ASP A 35 4.25 9.10 -5.43
N THR A 36 2.94 9.34 -5.51
CA THR A 36 2.35 10.68 -5.35
C THR A 36 2.69 11.26 -3.98
N PHE A 37 2.51 10.48 -2.90
CA PHE A 37 2.86 10.93 -1.55
C PHE A 37 4.34 11.33 -1.43
N LEU A 38 5.25 10.53 -1.99
CA LEU A 38 6.69 10.86 -1.98
C LEU A 38 6.98 12.17 -2.71
N LYS A 39 6.37 12.36 -3.89
CA LYS A 39 6.54 13.59 -4.70
C LYS A 39 5.99 14.83 -4.00
N GLU A 40 4.79 14.75 -3.42
CA GLU A 40 4.16 15.86 -2.69
C GLU A 40 4.96 16.30 -1.45
N ASN A 41 5.73 15.39 -0.86
CA ASN A 41 6.58 15.67 0.30
C ASN A 41 8.05 15.88 -0.07
N GLU A 42 8.37 16.01 -1.37
CA GLU A 42 9.73 16.19 -1.89
C GLU A 42 10.73 15.13 -1.38
N ILE A 43 10.26 13.89 -1.24
CA ILE A 43 11.06 12.76 -0.77
C ILE A 43 11.59 12.00 -1.99
N PHE A 44 12.91 11.96 -2.09
CA PHE A 44 13.64 11.21 -3.11
C PHE A 44 14.57 10.22 -2.40
N PRO A 45 14.12 8.97 -2.16
CA PRO A 45 14.96 7.95 -1.54
C PRO A 45 16.25 7.76 -2.34
N ARG A 46 17.40 7.81 -1.66
CA ARG A 46 18.72 7.70 -2.31
C ARG A 46 18.95 6.31 -2.89
N ASP A 47 18.61 5.28 -2.11
CA ASP A 47 18.70 3.88 -2.49
C ASP A 47 17.30 3.27 -2.57
N GLN A 48 16.96 2.65 -3.70
CA GLN A 48 15.66 2.03 -3.89
C GLN A 48 15.69 0.80 -4.79
N LEU A 49 14.77 -0.13 -4.50
CA LEU A 49 14.46 -1.30 -5.33
C LEU A 49 12.95 -1.27 -5.63
N GLU A 50 12.56 -1.54 -6.88
CA GLU A 50 11.15 -1.52 -7.29
C GLU A 50 10.66 -2.95 -7.54
N LEU A 51 9.53 -3.32 -6.92
CA LEU A 51 8.94 -4.66 -6.99
C LEU A 51 7.41 -4.60 -7.17
N ASP A 52 6.85 -5.60 -7.82
CA ASP A 52 5.42 -5.71 -8.14
C ASP A 52 4.61 -6.61 -7.16
N SER A 53 5.25 -7.20 -6.15
CA SER A 53 4.60 -8.00 -5.11
C SER A 53 4.64 -7.33 -3.73
N LEU A 54 3.46 -7.08 -3.16
CA LEU A 54 3.31 -6.56 -1.79
C LEU A 54 3.85 -7.55 -0.75
N GLU A 55 3.63 -8.85 -0.98
CA GLU A 55 4.07 -9.95 -0.12
C GLU A 55 5.60 -10.05 -0.08
N ALA A 56 6.24 -9.99 -1.25
CA ALA A 56 7.70 -10.00 -1.35
C ALA A 56 8.30 -8.79 -0.64
N ILE A 57 7.74 -7.59 -0.85
CA ILE A 57 8.17 -6.38 -0.15
C ILE A 57 8.01 -6.56 1.36
N ALA A 58 6.86 -7.03 1.84
CA ALA A 58 6.62 -7.24 3.27
C ALA A 58 7.63 -8.20 3.90
N LEU A 59 7.97 -9.29 3.20
CA LEU A 59 9.01 -10.22 3.62
C LEU A 59 10.38 -9.54 3.68
N MET A 60 10.78 -8.81 2.64
CA MET A 60 12.07 -8.10 2.62
C MET A 60 12.20 -7.05 3.73
N VAL A 61 11.12 -6.32 4.03
CA VAL A 61 11.07 -5.41 5.18
C VAL A 61 11.22 -6.19 6.49
N SER A 62 10.57 -7.36 6.62
CA SER A 62 10.67 -8.21 7.82
C SER A 62 12.08 -8.74 8.05
N GLU A 63 12.80 -9.03 6.98
CA GLU A 63 14.21 -9.43 6.99
C GLU A 63 15.19 -8.25 7.16
N GLY A 64 14.67 -7.02 7.29
CA GLY A 64 15.49 -5.82 7.57
C GLY A 64 16.23 -5.25 6.36
N ILE A 65 15.87 -5.64 5.14
CA ILE A 65 16.51 -5.15 3.90
C ILE A 65 16.25 -3.65 3.70
N GLY A 66 15.07 -3.18 4.10
CA GLY A 66 14.69 -1.78 3.93
C GLY A 66 13.31 -1.48 4.49
N VAL A 67 12.73 -0.37 4.03
CA VAL A 67 11.41 0.12 4.43
C VAL A 67 10.52 0.32 3.23
N SER A 68 9.20 0.30 3.41
CA SER A 68 8.27 0.47 2.29
C SER A 68 7.01 1.25 2.61
N LEU A 69 6.60 2.07 1.65
CA LEU A 69 5.31 2.75 1.66
C LEU A 69 4.30 1.92 0.87
N LEU A 70 3.53 1.10 1.58
CA LEU A 70 2.49 0.25 1.00
C LEU A 70 1.09 0.73 1.39
N PRO A 71 0.06 0.47 0.55
CA PRO A 71 -1.33 0.58 0.99
C PRO A 71 -1.57 -0.30 2.22
N ASP A 72 -2.57 0.00 3.05
CA ASP A 72 -3.00 -0.95 4.07
C ASP A 72 -3.94 -1.99 3.41
N TRP A 73 -3.38 -3.11 2.97
CA TRP A 73 -4.14 -4.17 2.31
C TRP A 73 -4.61 -5.24 3.28
N LYS A 74 -5.71 -5.90 2.93
CA LYS A 74 -6.31 -6.95 3.75
C LYS A 74 -5.42 -8.20 3.78
N LYS A 75 -5.44 -8.86 4.93
CA LYS A 75 -4.91 -10.22 5.15
C LYS A 75 -5.53 -11.24 4.16
N PRO A 76 -4.86 -12.38 3.90
CA PRO A 76 -3.68 -12.88 4.61
C PRO A 76 -2.40 -12.15 4.23
N TRP A 77 -1.51 -12.05 5.21
CA TRP A 77 -0.10 -11.68 4.99
C TRP A 77 0.73 -12.95 5.10
N PRO A 78 1.96 -12.99 4.55
CA PRO A 78 2.91 -14.06 4.85
C PRO A 78 3.01 -14.28 6.37
N GLU A 79 3.10 -15.55 6.77
CA GLU A 79 3.19 -15.91 8.18
C GLU A 79 4.56 -15.52 8.76
N GLY A 80 4.61 -15.29 10.08
CA GLY A 80 5.86 -15.03 10.79
C GLY A 80 6.50 -13.65 10.56
N LEU A 81 5.86 -12.75 9.80
CA LEU A 81 6.39 -11.41 9.55
C LEU A 81 6.58 -10.61 10.85
N LYS A 82 7.78 -10.07 11.02
CA LYS A 82 8.20 -9.24 12.14
C LYS A 82 8.27 -7.79 11.69
N LEU A 83 7.13 -7.12 11.71
CA LEU A 83 6.96 -5.78 11.14
C LEU A 83 6.30 -4.81 12.11
N ARG A 84 6.64 -3.53 11.98
CA ARG A 84 5.89 -2.41 12.54
C ARG A 84 5.19 -1.64 11.43
N LYS A 85 3.97 -1.19 11.70
CA LYS A 85 3.22 -0.25 10.85
C LYS A 85 3.35 1.15 11.42
N ILE A 86 3.78 2.10 10.58
CA ILE A 86 3.84 3.53 10.92
C ILE A 86 2.88 4.28 9.98
N PRO A 87 1.92 5.06 10.52
CA PRO A 87 1.09 5.95 9.71
C PRO A 87 1.94 7.07 9.12
N VAL A 88 1.64 7.44 7.88
CA VAL A 88 2.51 8.33 7.06
C VAL A 88 1.89 9.72 6.89
N SER A 89 0.59 9.83 7.18
CA SER A 89 -0.19 11.07 7.21
C SER A 89 -1.31 10.90 8.23
N VAL A 90 -1.76 12.02 8.80
CA VAL A 90 -2.96 12.10 9.65
C VAL A 90 -4.22 11.75 8.84
N THR A 91 -4.21 12.07 7.55
CA THR A 91 -5.28 11.76 6.59
C THR A 91 -4.71 10.95 5.44
N PRO A 92 -4.59 9.62 5.58
CA PRO A 92 -4.08 8.79 4.50
C PRO A 92 -5.05 8.80 3.30
N PRO A 93 -4.55 8.83 2.06
CA PRO A 93 -5.41 8.76 0.87
C PRO A 93 -6.18 7.43 0.85
N HIS A 94 -7.49 7.50 0.58
CA HIS A 94 -8.36 6.33 0.50
C HIS A 94 -8.63 5.92 -0.94
N ARG A 95 -8.58 4.60 -1.20
CA ARG A 95 -9.02 4.04 -2.48
C ARG A 95 -10.54 3.92 -2.51
N HIS A 96 -11.17 4.52 -3.51
CA HIS A 96 -12.55 4.25 -3.87
C HIS A 96 -12.58 3.12 -4.90
N ILE A 97 -13.24 2.01 -4.57
CA ILE A 97 -13.49 0.91 -5.51
C ILE A 97 -14.98 0.93 -5.80
N GLY A 98 -15.34 0.91 -7.08
CA GLY A 98 -16.72 0.92 -7.53
C GLY A 98 -16.96 -0.03 -8.68
N LEU A 99 -18.24 -0.27 -8.96
CA LEU A 99 -18.70 -0.98 -10.14
C LEU A 99 -19.10 0.05 -11.20
N LEU A 100 -18.65 -0.17 -12.43
CA LEU A 100 -19.05 0.63 -13.58
C LEU A 100 -19.75 -0.29 -14.60
N TRP A 101 -20.93 0.11 -15.06
CA TRP A 101 -21.64 -0.59 -16.12
C TRP A 101 -22.43 0.40 -16.98
N LEU A 102 -22.72 0.01 -18.21
CA LEU A 102 -23.62 0.77 -19.08
C LEU A 102 -25.04 0.71 -18.54
N HIS A 103 -25.74 1.84 -18.51
CA HIS A 103 -27.14 1.89 -18.07
C HIS A 103 -28.03 0.90 -18.82
N ALA A 104 -27.79 0.70 -20.12
CA ALA A 104 -28.51 -0.23 -20.99
C ALA A 104 -27.98 -1.68 -20.95
N SER A 105 -27.22 -2.08 -19.92
CA SER A 105 -26.66 -3.42 -19.84
C SER A 105 -27.76 -4.49 -19.74
N PRO A 106 -27.76 -5.54 -20.58
CA PRO A 106 -28.71 -6.65 -20.48
C PRO A 106 -28.53 -7.47 -19.20
N GLN A 107 -27.42 -7.29 -18.48
CA GLN A 107 -27.08 -8.01 -17.25
C GLN A 107 -27.39 -7.19 -15.98
N VAL A 108 -28.18 -6.10 -16.08
CA VAL A 108 -28.44 -5.19 -14.96
C VAL A 108 -28.93 -5.90 -13.69
N THR A 109 -29.75 -6.94 -13.82
CA THR A 109 -30.26 -7.72 -12.70
C THR A 109 -29.12 -8.44 -11.96
N LEU A 110 -28.19 -9.07 -12.69
CA LEU A 110 -27.03 -9.75 -12.11
C LEU A 110 -26.06 -8.75 -11.45
N ILE A 111 -25.80 -7.62 -12.13
CA ILE A 111 -24.91 -6.57 -11.62
C ILE A 111 -25.46 -6.03 -10.29
N LYS A 112 -26.77 -5.73 -10.22
CA LYS A 112 -27.43 -5.29 -8.99
C LYS A 112 -27.42 -6.36 -7.90
N ALA A 113 -27.54 -7.65 -8.26
CA ALA A 113 -27.48 -8.74 -7.31
C ALA A 113 -26.07 -8.94 -6.71
N ILE A 114 -25.01 -8.73 -7.51
CA ILE A 114 -23.62 -8.89 -7.05
C ILE A 114 -23.11 -7.66 -6.29
N ALA A 115 -23.60 -6.46 -6.62
CA ALA A 115 -23.11 -5.20 -6.06
C ALA A 115 -23.00 -5.17 -4.52
N PRO A 116 -23.97 -5.66 -3.73
CA PRO A 116 -23.87 -5.70 -2.27
C PRO A 116 -22.71 -6.55 -1.73
N PHE A 117 -22.28 -7.58 -2.47
CA PHE A 117 -21.17 -8.45 -2.08
C PHE A 117 -19.80 -7.83 -2.38
N LEU A 118 -19.74 -6.87 -3.30
CA LEU A 118 -18.52 -6.15 -3.67
C LEU A 118 -18.30 -4.90 -2.79
N VAL A 119 -19.32 -4.46 -2.06
CA VAL A 119 -19.16 -3.43 -1.03
C VAL A 119 -18.41 -4.04 0.15
N VAL A 120 -17.13 -3.68 0.26
CA VAL A 120 -16.34 -3.97 1.46
C VAL A 120 -16.98 -3.22 2.62
N LYS A 121 -17.63 -3.94 3.54
CA LYS A 121 -18.05 -3.38 4.83
C LYS A 121 -16.84 -2.73 5.50
N LYS A 122 -16.90 -1.42 5.76
CA LYS A 122 -15.99 -0.75 6.69
C LYS A 122 -16.13 -1.47 8.03
N ARG A 123 -15.03 -2.01 8.55
CA ARG A 123 -14.93 -2.38 9.96
C ARG A 123 -14.48 -1.15 10.73
#